data_AF-A0A9D5V0B5-F1
#
_entry.id   AF-A0A9D5V0B5-F1
#
_cell.length_a   1.000
_cell.length_b   1.000
_cell.length_c   1.000
_cell.angle_alpha   90.00
_cell.angle_beta   90.00
_cell.angle_gamma   90.00
#
_symmetry.space_group_name_H-M   'P 1'
#
loop_
_entity.id
_entity.type
_entity.pdbx_description
1 polymer ?
#
loop_
_entity_poly.entity_id
_entity_poly.type
_entity_poly.pdbx_seq_one_letter_code
_entity_poly.pdbx_strand_id
1 'polypeptide(L)'
;MKSPSRLISSSMMALLFVSYGFTAEGGTEAANPAGVAASPASGAAGAPKNLNSRWGTDKEQVQRRLSTLDTLVEKSSGAKNVAASGIAEAISMRDQARAKRDQARSLLDAGDLKGASERTGEGTALMFEAIRKADGGATHASKNVQDFERRMKSVESLTDALDRVRKEKKAGEESNKISEQVHQMTGEAKALFNKGEVDKGRAILDKAYVTAKVGIEQLRRGDTLVRSLNFASKEEEYHYEVDRNDTHQMLIGMLLNKDGSSPDPRIKQFITNAAELRRQADQQGKAGKFAEAIKTLEDSTMELIKAIRGSGIYIPG
;
A
#
# COMPACT_ATOMS: atom_id res chain seq x y z
N MET A 1 28.03 42.16 -8.94
CA MET A 1 26.67 42.03 -8.39
C MET A 1 25.83 41.16 -9.33
N LYS A 2 25.59 39.90 -8.96
CA LYS A 2 24.49 39.02 -9.44
C LYS A 2 24.53 37.76 -8.56
N SER A 3 23.43 37.51 -7.85
CA SER A 3 23.27 36.51 -6.79
C SER A 3 23.27 35.06 -7.30
N PRO A 4 23.67 34.07 -6.48
CA PRO A 4 23.41 32.67 -6.76
C PRO A 4 22.07 32.21 -6.15
N SER A 5 21.21 31.63 -6.99
CA SER A 5 19.96 30.98 -6.58
C SER A 5 20.26 29.62 -5.95
N ARG A 6 19.78 29.43 -4.72
CA ARG A 6 19.78 28.15 -3.99
C ARG A 6 18.69 27.23 -4.55
N LEU A 7 19.04 25.99 -4.87
CA LEU A 7 18.09 24.91 -5.16
C LEU A 7 17.88 24.07 -3.91
N ILE A 8 16.60 23.87 -3.60
CA ILE A 8 16.06 23.29 -2.38
C ILE A 8 16.13 21.76 -2.45
N SER A 9 16.57 21.16 -1.34
CA SER A 9 16.66 19.73 -1.07
C SER A 9 15.28 19.04 -1.12
N SER A 10 15.22 17.88 -1.77
CA SER A 10 14.01 17.07 -1.92
C SER A 10 13.81 16.14 -0.72
N SER A 11 12.60 16.16 -0.16
CA SER A 11 12.13 15.38 0.98
C SER A 11 12.35 13.87 0.88
N MET A 12 12.82 13.27 1.97
CA MET A 12 12.93 11.82 2.15
C MET A 12 11.75 11.35 3.02
N MET A 13 10.83 10.58 2.43
CA MET A 13 9.66 10.02 3.09
C MET A 13 10.02 8.68 3.75
N ALA A 14 9.99 8.61 5.08
CA ALA A 14 10.25 7.39 5.84
C ALA A 14 8.94 6.58 6.02
N LEU A 15 8.88 5.37 5.45
CA LEU A 15 7.83 4.38 5.71
C LEU A 15 8.17 3.59 6.98
N LEU A 16 7.30 3.66 7.99
CA LEU A 16 7.31 2.79 9.17
C LEU A 16 6.55 1.49 8.86
N PHE A 17 7.24 0.35 8.94
CA PHE A 17 6.62 -0.98 8.96
C PHE A 17 6.51 -1.46 10.41
N VAL A 18 5.29 -1.71 10.87
CA VAL A 18 4.99 -2.39 12.14
C VAL A 18 4.97 -3.89 11.87
N SER A 19 5.83 -4.66 12.57
CA SER A 19 5.82 -6.12 12.54
C SER A 19 5.06 -6.63 13.77
N TYR A 20 3.99 -7.40 13.55
CA TYR A 20 3.32 -8.19 14.58
C TYR A 20 3.98 -9.57 14.66
N GLY A 21 4.47 -9.95 15.84
CA GLY A 21 4.92 -11.31 16.15
C GLY A 21 3.71 -12.20 16.47
N PHE A 22 3.64 -13.35 15.80
CA PHE A 22 2.67 -14.40 16.07
C PHE A 22 3.41 -15.59 16.70
N THR A 23 3.10 -15.89 17.97
CA THR A 23 3.56 -17.09 18.68
C THR A 23 2.60 -18.24 18.40
N ALA A 24 3.11 -19.35 17.87
CA ALA A 24 2.36 -20.59 17.70
C ALA A 24 2.73 -21.58 18.82
N GLU A 25 1.76 -21.94 19.66
CA GLU A 25 1.82 -23.11 20.53
C GLU A 25 1.26 -24.33 19.79
N GLY A 26 1.99 -25.45 19.89
CA GLY A 26 1.63 -26.73 19.31
C GLY A 26 0.77 -27.55 20.27
N GLY A 27 -0.25 -28.22 19.72
CA GLY A 27 -1.03 -29.26 20.39
C GLY A 27 -1.19 -30.45 19.45
N THR A 28 -0.63 -31.58 19.86
CA THR A 28 -0.76 -32.90 19.23
C THR A 28 -2.01 -33.61 19.74
N GLU A 29 -2.87 -34.14 18.88
CA GLU A 29 -3.73 -35.27 19.24
C GLU A 29 -4.15 -36.08 18.00
N ALA A 30 -4.15 -37.40 18.17
CA ALA A 30 -4.28 -38.41 17.12
C ALA A 30 -5.60 -39.19 17.18
N ALA A 31 -6.05 -39.61 15.99
CA ALA A 31 -6.88 -40.78 15.62
C ALA A 31 -8.32 -40.93 16.21
N ASN A 32 -9.41 -40.76 15.42
CA ASN A 32 -10.13 -41.69 14.49
C ASN A 32 -11.01 -42.78 15.18
N PRO A 33 -11.98 -43.45 14.51
CA PRO A 33 -13.03 -43.04 13.55
C PRO A 33 -14.45 -43.60 13.91
N ALA A 34 -15.49 -43.20 13.15
CA ALA A 34 -16.60 -44.04 12.62
C ALA A 34 -17.93 -43.26 12.53
N GLY A 35 -18.64 -43.38 11.40
CA GLY A 35 -20.01 -42.89 11.28
C GLY A 35 -20.47 -42.67 9.85
N VAL A 36 -20.84 -43.76 9.19
CA VAL A 36 -21.42 -43.82 7.83
C VAL A 36 -22.83 -43.22 7.80
N ALA A 37 -23.12 -42.36 6.82
CA ALA A 37 -24.45 -42.22 6.23
C ALA A 37 -24.37 -41.63 4.82
N ALA A 38 -24.81 -42.42 3.85
CA ALA A 38 -24.94 -42.08 2.44
C ALA A 38 -26.31 -41.49 2.11
N SER A 39 -26.37 -40.56 1.15
CA SER A 39 -27.39 -40.39 0.08
C SER A 39 -27.45 -38.94 -0.43
N PRO A 40 -28.03 -38.66 -1.61
CA PRO A 40 -27.59 -39.08 -2.93
C PRO A 40 -27.33 -37.87 -3.85
N ALA A 41 -26.62 -38.12 -4.96
CA ALA A 41 -26.50 -37.17 -6.06
C ALA A 41 -27.77 -37.15 -6.92
N SER A 42 -28.29 -35.94 -7.17
CA SER A 42 -29.17 -35.57 -8.28
C SER A 42 -29.17 -34.02 -8.28
N GLY A 43 -28.74 -33.29 -9.31
CA GLY A 43 -28.95 -33.53 -10.72
C GLY A 43 -29.91 -32.49 -11.28
N ALA A 44 -29.52 -31.21 -11.31
CA ALA A 44 -30.16 -30.21 -12.15
C ALA A 44 -29.19 -29.04 -12.40
N ALA A 45 -28.67 -28.96 -13.63
CA ALA A 45 -27.96 -27.79 -14.13
C ALA A 45 -28.91 -26.59 -14.13
N GLY A 46 -28.79 -25.72 -13.12
CA GLY A 46 -29.55 -24.49 -13.03
C GLY A 46 -29.11 -23.52 -14.11
N ALA A 47 -30.03 -23.18 -15.02
CA ALA A 47 -29.94 -21.99 -15.86
C ALA A 47 -29.55 -20.76 -15.02
N PRO A 48 -28.78 -19.78 -15.55
CA PRO A 48 -28.34 -18.63 -14.78
C PRO A 48 -29.56 -17.90 -14.20
N LYS A 49 -29.73 -18.00 -12.88
CA LYS A 49 -30.75 -17.24 -12.14
C LYS A 49 -30.52 -15.77 -12.46
N ASN A 50 -31.52 -15.16 -13.09
CA ASN A 50 -31.57 -13.75 -13.44
C ASN A 50 -31.09 -12.90 -12.24
N LEU A 51 -29.95 -12.22 -12.43
CA LEU A 51 -29.35 -11.33 -11.43
C LEU A 51 -30.36 -10.29 -10.91
N ASN A 52 -31.46 -10.01 -11.63
CA ASN A 52 -32.50 -9.06 -11.19
C ASN A 52 -33.37 -9.56 -10.02
N SER A 53 -33.47 -10.86 -9.74
CA SER A 53 -34.36 -11.37 -8.67
C SER A 53 -33.80 -11.21 -7.25
N ARG A 54 -32.56 -10.74 -7.08
CA ARG A 54 -31.85 -10.71 -5.78
C ARG A 54 -31.85 -9.34 -5.10
N TRP A 55 -32.45 -8.31 -5.69
CA TRP A 55 -32.34 -6.93 -5.22
C TRP A 55 -33.72 -6.41 -4.81
N GLY A 56 -33.83 -5.93 -3.57
CA GLY A 56 -35.07 -5.38 -3.05
C GLY A 56 -35.54 -4.16 -3.84
N THR A 57 -36.85 -3.93 -3.84
CA THR A 57 -37.51 -2.75 -4.41
C THR A 57 -37.46 -1.57 -3.44
N ASP A 58 -36.39 -1.45 -2.65
CA ASP A 58 -36.19 -0.34 -1.74
C ASP A 58 -35.67 0.89 -2.50
N LYS A 59 -36.25 2.06 -2.20
CA LYS A 59 -35.97 3.30 -2.92
C LYS A 59 -34.51 3.72 -2.77
N GLU A 60 -33.95 3.62 -1.56
CA GLU A 60 -32.55 3.99 -1.33
C GLU A 60 -31.59 3.05 -2.05
N GLN A 61 -31.89 1.74 -2.07
CA GLN A 61 -31.09 0.76 -2.79
C GLN A 61 -31.06 1.04 -4.29
N VAL A 62 -32.21 1.36 -4.89
CA VAL A 62 -32.27 1.73 -6.32
C VAL A 62 -31.49 3.02 -6.58
N GLN A 63 -31.61 4.03 -5.71
CA GLN A 63 -30.89 5.29 -5.85
C GLN A 63 -29.35 5.12 -5.76
N ARG A 64 -28.86 4.29 -4.83
CA ARG A 64 -27.42 3.95 -4.74
C ARG A 64 -26.91 3.26 -6.00
N ARG A 65 -27.70 2.33 -6.56
CA ARG A 65 -27.34 1.63 -7.81
C ARG A 65 -27.35 2.58 -9.00
N LEU A 66 -28.33 3.48 -9.10
CA LEU A 66 -28.37 4.48 -10.16
C LEU A 66 -27.16 5.43 -10.10
N SER A 67 -26.77 5.89 -8.91
CA SER A 67 -25.54 6.69 -8.71
C SER A 67 -24.26 5.93 -9.10
N THR A 68 -24.22 4.62 -8.86
CA THR A 68 -23.12 3.75 -9.31
C THR A 68 -23.08 3.67 -10.84
N LEU A 69 -24.25 3.50 -11.49
CA LEU A 69 -24.38 3.49 -12.94
C LEU A 69 -23.98 4.84 -13.56
N ASP A 70 -24.39 5.98 -12.96
CA ASP A 70 -23.95 7.33 -13.34
C ASP A 70 -22.42 7.42 -13.41
N THR A 71 -21.75 6.96 -12.35
CA THR A 71 -20.28 6.95 -12.26
C THR A 71 -19.67 6.01 -13.30
N LEU A 72 -20.24 4.82 -13.47
CA LEU A 72 -19.76 3.79 -14.39
C LEU A 72 -19.80 4.29 -15.84
N VAL A 73 -20.88 4.96 -16.25
CA VAL A 73 -21.12 5.37 -17.64
C VAL A 73 -20.40 6.68 -18.00
N GLU A 74 -20.21 7.60 -17.05
CA GLU A 74 -19.63 8.92 -17.33
C GLU A 74 -18.18 9.09 -16.89
N LYS A 75 -17.79 8.55 -15.73
CA LYS A 75 -16.53 8.92 -15.07
C LYS A 75 -15.52 7.79 -15.01
N SER A 76 -15.95 6.54 -15.14
CA SER A 76 -15.07 5.38 -15.00
C SER A 76 -13.97 5.37 -16.06
N SER A 77 -12.84 4.73 -15.73
CA SER A 77 -11.78 4.44 -16.71
C SER A 77 -12.31 3.59 -17.87
N GLY A 78 -13.20 2.63 -17.60
CA GLY A 78 -13.87 1.84 -18.64
C GLY A 78 -14.67 2.70 -19.63
N ALA A 79 -15.41 3.70 -19.15
CA ALA A 79 -16.11 4.64 -20.02
C ALA A 79 -15.18 5.47 -20.91
N LYS A 80 -14.03 5.89 -20.37
CA LYS A 80 -13.00 6.59 -21.13
C LYS A 80 -12.39 5.68 -22.20
N ASN A 81 -12.10 4.44 -21.85
CA ASN A 81 -11.56 3.43 -22.79
C ASN A 81 -12.54 3.16 -23.93
N VAL A 82 -13.84 2.99 -23.63
CA VAL A 82 -14.86 2.80 -24.66
C VAL A 82 -14.88 3.96 -25.66
N ALA A 83 -14.84 5.21 -25.18
CA ALA A 83 -14.77 6.37 -26.06
C ALA A 83 -13.47 6.43 -26.88
N ALA A 84 -12.33 6.13 -26.26
CA ALA A 84 -11.02 6.17 -26.91
C ALA A 84 -10.79 5.01 -27.88
N SER A 85 -11.51 3.89 -27.75
CA SER A 85 -11.32 2.68 -28.56
C SER A 85 -11.63 2.87 -30.05
N GLY A 86 -12.47 3.84 -30.40
CA GLY A 86 -12.96 4.03 -31.77
C GLY A 86 -13.87 2.91 -32.29
N ILE A 87 -14.21 1.92 -31.46
CA ILE A 87 -15.07 0.79 -31.85
C ILE A 87 -16.52 1.26 -31.79
N ALA A 88 -17.13 1.47 -32.97
CA ALA A 88 -18.49 1.99 -33.10
C ALA A 88 -19.53 1.19 -32.30
N GLU A 89 -19.40 -0.14 -32.27
CA GLU A 89 -20.31 -1.01 -31.52
C GLU A 89 -20.21 -0.79 -29.99
N ALA A 90 -18.99 -0.65 -29.45
CA ALA A 90 -18.78 -0.40 -28.03
C ALA A 90 -19.30 0.99 -27.62
N ILE A 91 -19.07 1.99 -28.48
CA ILE A 91 -19.60 3.35 -28.28
C ILE A 91 -21.14 3.33 -28.27
N SER A 92 -21.76 2.64 -29.24
CA SER A 92 -23.22 2.47 -29.29
C SER A 92 -23.78 1.82 -28.02
N MET A 93 -23.14 0.78 -27.50
CA MET A 93 -23.56 0.14 -26.25
C MET A 93 -23.46 1.08 -25.04
N ARG A 94 -22.44 1.93 -24.97
CA ARG A 94 -22.35 2.97 -23.93
C ARG A 94 -23.48 3.99 -24.04
N ASP A 95 -23.84 4.41 -25.25
CA ASP A 95 -24.95 5.34 -25.45
C ASP A 95 -26.30 4.69 -25.10
N GLN A 96 -26.48 3.40 -25.38
CA GLN A 96 -27.63 2.65 -24.89
C GLN A 96 -27.65 2.57 -23.36
N ALA A 97 -26.50 2.37 -22.71
CA ALA A 97 -26.42 2.40 -21.24
C ALA A 97 -26.80 3.76 -20.65
N ARG A 98 -26.43 4.88 -21.30
CA ARG A 98 -26.89 6.24 -20.94
C ARG A 98 -28.41 6.36 -21.05
N ALA A 99 -28.99 5.91 -22.16
CA ALA A 99 -30.44 5.95 -22.34
C ALA A 99 -31.17 5.13 -21.25
N LYS A 100 -30.65 3.95 -20.88
CA LYS A 100 -31.21 3.13 -19.78
C LYS A 100 -31.09 3.82 -18.41
N ARG A 101 -29.98 4.50 -18.15
CA ARG A 101 -29.80 5.30 -16.94
C ARG A 101 -30.81 6.45 -16.85
N ASP A 102 -31.04 7.15 -17.95
CA ASP A 102 -32.00 8.27 -17.99
C ASP A 102 -33.44 7.76 -17.79
N GLN A 103 -33.79 6.62 -18.42
CA GLN A 103 -35.06 5.93 -18.15
C GLN A 103 -35.20 5.51 -16.69
N ALA A 104 -34.15 4.95 -16.09
CA ALA A 104 -34.16 4.55 -14.68
C ALA A 104 -34.39 5.75 -13.75
N ARG A 105 -33.83 6.92 -14.07
CA ARG A 105 -34.05 8.16 -13.32
C ARG A 105 -35.50 8.60 -13.38
N SER A 106 -36.09 8.66 -14.58
CA SER A 106 -37.51 9.02 -14.74
C SER A 106 -38.46 8.05 -14.01
N LEU A 107 -38.18 6.74 -14.03
CA LEU A 107 -38.98 5.75 -13.32
C LEU A 107 -38.85 5.89 -11.80
N LEU A 108 -37.65 6.20 -11.30
CA LEU A 108 -37.43 6.45 -9.87
C LEU A 108 -38.19 7.69 -9.40
N ASP A 109 -38.19 8.76 -10.20
CA ASP A 109 -38.93 10.01 -9.92
C ASP A 109 -40.45 9.78 -9.93
N ALA A 110 -40.93 8.90 -10.81
CA ALA A 110 -42.33 8.48 -10.88
C ALA A 110 -42.74 7.47 -9.77
N GLY A 111 -41.80 7.03 -8.94
CA GLY A 111 -42.04 6.04 -7.88
C GLY A 111 -42.12 4.58 -8.35
N ASP A 112 -41.85 4.29 -9.62
CA ASP A 112 -41.73 2.92 -10.13
C ASP A 112 -40.34 2.35 -9.82
N LEU A 113 -40.19 1.87 -8.58
CA LEU A 113 -38.94 1.32 -8.07
C LEU A 113 -38.52 0.05 -8.80
N LYS A 114 -39.48 -0.77 -9.25
CA LYS A 114 -39.21 -2.01 -9.98
C LYS A 114 -38.66 -1.70 -11.37
N GLY A 115 -39.35 -0.85 -12.12
CA GLY A 115 -38.89 -0.41 -13.45
C GLY A 115 -37.52 0.28 -13.38
N ALA A 116 -37.31 1.16 -12.40
CA ALA A 116 -36.03 1.82 -12.19
C ALA A 116 -34.88 0.82 -11.89
N SER A 117 -35.14 -0.19 -11.06
CA SER A 117 -34.17 -1.26 -10.74
C SER A 117 -33.81 -2.09 -11.97
N GLU A 118 -34.80 -2.46 -12.79
CA GLU A 118 -34.60 -3.22 -14.03
C GLU A 118 -33.76 -2.44 -15.05
N ARG A 119 -34.12 -1.18 -15.33
CA ARG A 119 -33.37 -0.31 -16.25
C ARG A 119 -31.95 -0.03 -15.78
N THR A 120 -31.74 0.11 -14.47
CA THR A 120 -30.39 0.23 -13.90
C THR A 120 -29.56 -1.04 -14.14
N GLY A 121 -30.17 -2.22 -13.99
CA GLY A 121 -29.53 -3.50 -14.29
C GLY A 121 -29.14 -3.63 -15.77
N GLU A 122 -30.07 -3.32 -16.68
CA GLU A 122 -29.83 -3.34 -18.13
C GLU A 122 -28.69 -2.38 -18.53
N GLY A 123 -28.70 -1.14 -18.03
CA GLY A 123 -27.65 -0.16 -18.31
C GLY A 123 -26.28 -0.61 -17.79
N THR A 124 -26.24 -1.25 -16.63
CA THR A 124 -25.00 -1.80 -16.06
C THR A 124 -24.44 -2.92 -16.94
N ALA A 125 -25.29 -3.85 -17.39
CA ALA A 125 -24.89 -4.96 -18.25
C ALA A 125 -24.35 -4.46 -19.60
N LEU A 126 -25.07 -3.54 -20.24
CA LEU A 126 -24.63 -2.90 -21.50
C LEU A 126 -23.27 -2.23 -21.36
N MET A 127 -23.04 -1.52 -20.26
CA MET A 127 -21.76 -0.82 -20.06
C MET A 127 -20.59 -1.80 -19.87
N PHE A 128 -20.79 -2.93 -19.16
CA PHE A 128 -19.75 -3.95 -19.06
C PHE A 128 -19.46 -4.67 -20.38
N GLU A 129 -20.49 -4.88 -21.21
CA GLU A 129 -20.32 -5.43 -22.55
C GLU A 129 -19.59 -4.45 -23.47
N ALA A 130 -19.93 -3.17 -23.41
CA ALA A 130 -19.23 -2.09 -24.10
C ALA A 130 -17.74 -2.07 -23.75
N ILE A 131 -17.40 -2.14 -22.46
CA ILE A 131 -16.00 -2.21 -21.99
C ILE A 131 -15.30 -3.45 -22.56
N ARG A 132 -15.94 -4.61 -22.49
CA ARG A 132 -15.37 -5.86 -23.02
C ARG A 132 -15.08 -5.78 -24.52
N LYS A 133 -15.99 -5.18 -25.29
CA LYS A 133 -15.83 -4.99 -26.74
C LYS A 133 -14.77 -3.94 -27.06
N ALA A 134 -14.77 -2.80 -26.36
CA ALA A 134 -13.77 -1.74 -26.50
C ALA A 134 -12.36 -2.24 -26.23
N ASP A 135 -12.24 -3.12 -25.24
CA ASP A 135 -10.96 -3.69 -24.85
C ASP A 135 -10.56 -4.87 -25.73
N GLY A 136 -11.48 -5.52 -26.47
CA GLY A 136 -11.19 -6.73 -27.27
C GLY A 136 -10.60 -7.90 -26.45
N GLY A 137 -10.77 -7.91 -25.12
CA GLY A 137 -10.05 -8.78 -24.19
C GLY A 137 -8.59 -8.36 -23.89
N ALA A 138 -8.08 -7.32 -24.56
CA ALA A 138 -6.71 -6.82 -24.46
C ALA A 138 -6.41 -6.09 -23.14
N THR A 139 -7.38 -5.60 -22.36
CA THR A 139 -7.09 -5.03 -21.03
C THR A 139 -6.61 -6.08 -20.04
N HIS A 140 -7.02 -7.34 -20.15
CA HIS A 140 -6.48 -8.42 -19.34
C HIS A 140 -5.09 -8.84 -19.81
N ALA A 141 -4.86 -8.98 -21.12
CA ALA A 141 -3.55 -9.32 -21.66
C ALA A 141 -2.51 -8.20 -21.39
N SER A 142 -2.87 -6.94 -21.64
CA SER A 142 -2.04 -5.75 -21.37
C SER A 142 -1.77 -5.58 -19.87
N LYS A 143 -2.78 -5.80 -19.02
CA LYS A 143 -2.59 -5.78 -17.56
C LYS A 143 -1.69 -6.93 -17.10
N ASN A 144 -1.86 -8.15 -17.61
CA ASN A 144 -1.01 -9.29 -17.23
C ASN A 144 0.44 -9.03 -17.62
N VAL A 145 0.68 -8.41 -18.78
CA VAL A 145 2.01 -7.96 -19.21
C VAL A 145 2.58 -6.91 -18.26
N GLN A 146 1.84 -5.84 -17.98
CA GLN A 146 2.30 -4.80 -17.04
C GLN A 146 2.54 -5.36 -15.63
N ASP A 147 1.66 -6.24 -15.16
CA ASP A 147 1.77 -6.86 -13.85
C ASP A 147 3.04 -7.73 -13.80
N PHE A 148 3.29 -8.53 -14.84
CA PHE A 148 4.52 -9.32 -15.01
C PHE A 148 5.76 -8.43 -14.97
N GLU A 149 5.82 -7.37 -15.78
CA GLU A 149 6.96 -6.44 -15.82
C GLU A 149 7.24 -5.79 -14.47
N ARG A 150 6.19 -5.30 -13.77
CA ARG A 150 6.35 -4.72 -12.42
C ARG A 150 6.91 -5.73 -11.42
N ARG A 151 6.47 -6.99 -11.50
CA ARG A 151 7.02 -8.05 -10.65
C ARG A 151 8.43 -8.41 -11.05
N MET A 152 8.75 -8.45 -12.33
CA MET A 152 10.10 -8.74 -12.82
C MET A 152 11.09 -7.74 -12.22
N LYS A 153 10.80 -6.45 -12.34
CA LYS A 153 11.60 -5.38 -11.72
C LYS A 153 11.78 -5.56 -10.21
N SER A 154 10.73 -6.02 -9.52
CA SER A 154 10.79 -6.29 -8.08
C SER A 154 11.70 -7.49 -7.75
N VAL A 155 11.62 -8.57 -8.54
CA VAL A 155 12.45 -9.76 -8.37
C VAL A 155 13.90 -9.47 -8.72
N GLU A 156 14.18 -8.72 -9.80
CA GLU A 156 15.52 -8.27 -10.15
C GLU A 156 16.14 -7.45 -9.00
N SER A 157 15.40 -6.47 -8.46
CA SER A 157 15.85 -5.66 -7.31
C SER A 157 16.15 -6.51 -6.07
N LEU A 158 15.33 -7.54 -5.80
CA LEU A 158 15.55 -8.46 -4.68
C LEU A 158 16.71 -9.42 -4.94
N THR A 159 16.92 -9.83 -6.19
CA THR A 159 18.02 -10.71 -6.57
C THR A 159 19.35 -9.97 -6.41
N ASP A 160 19.43 -8.72 -6.86
CA ASP A 160 20.58 -7.84 -6.63
C ASP A 160 20.85 -7.65 -5.13
N ALA A 161 19.78 -7.43 -4.34
CA ALA A 161 19.89 -7.30 -2.89
C ALA A 161 20.41 -8.59 -2.25
N LEU A 162 19.86 -9.75 -2.63
CA LEU A 162 20.29 -11.06 -2.15
C LEU A 162 21.76 -11.30 -2.47
N ASP A 163 22.20 -11.01 -3.68
CA ASP A 163 23.59 -11.17 -4.11
C ASP A 163 24.55 -10.27 -3.33
N ARG A 164 24.14 -9.02 -3.07
CA ARG A 164 24.92 -8.10 -2.24
C ARG A 164 25.04 -8.60 -0.80
N VAL A 165 23.92 -9.00 -0.17
CA VAL A 165 23.93 -9.52 1.20
C VAL A 165 24.79 -10.78 1.29
N ARG A 166 24.68 -11.67 0.30
CA ARG A 166 25.49 -12.89 0.22
C ARG A 166 26.98 -12.58 0.22
N LYS A 167 27.40 -11.63 -0.60
CA LYS A 167 28.80 -11.16 -0.68
C LYS A 167 29.26 -10.49 0.61
N GLU A 168 28.44 -9.59 1.17
CA GLU A 168 28.70 -8.89 2.44
C GLU A 168 28.94 -9.89 3.58
N LYS A 169 28.11 -10.92 3.67
CA LYS A 169 28.15 -11.94 4.73
C LYS A 169 29.13 -13.08 4.45
N LYS A 170 29.77 -13.11 3.28
CA LYS A 170 30.58 -14.26 2.81
C LYS A 170 29.82 -15.58 2.99
N ALA A 171 28.54 -15.57 2.62
CA ALA A 171 27.64 -16.67 2.94
C ALA A 171 28.06 -17.98 2.24
N GLY A 172 27.74 -19.10 2.88
CA GLY A 172 28.14 -20.44 2.43
C GLY A 172 27.38 -20.96 1.22
N GLU A 173 27.70 -22.20 0.84
CA GLU A 173 27.20 -22.88 -0.36
C GLU A 173 25.67 -22.89 -0.48
N GLU A 174 24.95 -23.10 0.63
CA GLU A 174 23.47 -23.10 0.64
C GLU A 174 22.88 -21.75 0.21
N SER A 175 23.51 -20.63 0.57
CA SER A 175 23.07 -19.31 0.11
C SER A 175 23.39 -19.06 -1.36
N ASN A 176 24.49 -19.64 -1.87
CA ASN A 176 24.79 -19.60 -3.31
C ASN A 176 23.71 -20.35 -4.10
N LYS A 177 23.31 -21.56 -3.64
CA LYS A 177 22.25 -22.35 -4.26
C LYS A 177 20.92 -21.59 -4.32
N ILE A 178 20.53 -20.92 -3.24
CA ILE A 178 19.29 -20.10 -3.21
C ILE A 178 19.36 -18.97 -4.24
N SER A 179 20.49 -18.25 -4.34
CA SER A 179 20.66 -17.20 -5.34
C SER A 179 20.61 -17.75 -6.77
N GLU A 180 21.33 -18.84 -7.05
CA GLU A 180 21.30 -19.51 -8.35
C GLU A 180 19.89 -19.95 -8.73
N GLN A 181 19.14 -20.51 -7.78
CA GLN A 181 17.74 -20.90 -7.98
C GLN A 181 16.86 -19.70 -8.33
N VAL A 182 17.04 -18.55 -7.65
CA VAL A 182 16.31 -17.31 -7.96
C VAL A 182 16.65 -16.80 -9.36
N HIS A 183 17.93 -16.80 -9.75
CA HIS A 183 18.36 -16.44 -11.10
C HIS A 183 17.75 -17.35 -12.17
N GLN A 184 17.75 -18.68 -11.95
CA GLN A 184 17.15 -19.66 -12.85
C GLN A 184 15.64 -19.44 -13.03
N MET A 185 14.89 -19.30 -11.93
CA MET A 185 13.45 -19.04 -11.98
C MET A 185 13.14 -17.72 -12.71
N THR A 186 13.97 -16.69 -12.50
CA THR A 186 13.80 -15.39 -13.17
C THR A 186 14.03 -15.50 -14.68
N GLY A 187 15.08 -16.23 -15.09
CA GLY A 187 15.35 -16.55 -16.49
C GLY A 187 14.24 -17.36 -17.15
N GLU A 188 13.74 -18.39 -16.47
CA GLU A 188 12.62 -19.22 -16.95
C GLU A 188 11.33 -18.42 -17.11
N ALA A 189 11.00 -17.58 -16.11
CA ALA A 189 9.84 -16.70 -16.17
C ALA A 189 9.90 -15.76 -17.37
N LYS A 190 11.07 -15.17 -17.65
CA LYS A 190 11.31 -14.31 -18.81
C LYS A 190 11.17 -15.07 -20.13
N ALA A 191 11.67 -16.30 -20.19
CA ALA A 191 11.53 -17.15 -21.38
C ALA A 191 10.07 -17.49 -21.68
N LEU A 192 9.27 -17.81 -20.65
CA LEU A 192 7.83 -18.06 -20.80
C LEU A 192 7.07 -16.80 -21.24
N PHE A 193 7.42 -15.65 -20.67
CA PHE A 193 6.86 -14.37 -21.09
C PHE A 193 7.11 -14.07 -22.57
N ASN A 194 8.36 -14.27 -23.04
CA ASN A 194 8.71 -14.07 -24.45
C ASN A 194 7.99 -15.04 -25.41
N LYS A 195 7.51 -16.19 -24.91
CA LYS A 195 6.67 -17.15 -25.65
C LYS A 195 5.19 -16.79 -25.63
N GLY A 196 4.79 -15.70 -24.97
CA GLY A 196 3.40 -15.32 -24.76
C GLY A 196 2.70 -16.07 -23.62
N GLU A 197 3.41 -16.94 -22.90
CA GLU A 197 2.89 -17.72 -21.76
C GLU A 197 2.97 -16.91 -20.46
N VAL A 198 2.38 -15.71 -20.45
CA VAL A 198 2.50 -14.70 -19.38
C VAL A 198 2.07 -15.25 -18.02
N ASP A 199 0.97 -16.00 -17.95
CA ASP A 199 0.45 -16.53 -16.69
C ASP A 199 1.37 -17.58 -16.06
N LYS A 200 1.97 -18.45 -16.88
CA LYS A 200 2.96 -19.44 -16.40
C LYS A 200 4.25 -18.75 -15.97
N GLY A 201 4.75 -17.82 -16.77
CA GLY A 201 5.91 -17.01 -16.41
C GLY A 201 5.67 -16.27 -15.09
N ARG A 202 4.47 -15.73 -14.89
CA ARG A 202 4.09 -15.04 -13.67
C ARG A 202 4.14 -15.94 -12.44
N ALA A 203 3.59 -17.16 -12.53
CA ALA A 203 3.60 -18.11 -11.43
C ALA A 203 5.03 -18.48 -10.98
N ILE A 204 5.97 -18.62 -11.91
CA ILE A 204 7.38 -18.87 -11.60
C ILE A 204 8.02 -17.64 -10.95
N LEU A 205 7.71 -16.45 -11.48
CA LEU A 205 8.25 -15.19 -10.96
C LEU A 205 7.78 -14.88 -9.53
N ASP A 206 6.53 -15.23 -9.19
CA ASP A 206 6.03 -15.09 -7.82
C ASP A 206 6.75 -16.06 -6.85
N LYS A 207 7.15 -17.27 -7.30
CA LYS A 207 8.01 -18.17 -6.51
C LYS A 207 9.40 -17.56 -6.30
N ALA A 208 10.02 -17.03 -7.38
CA ALA A 208 11.31 -16.36 -7.29
C ALA A 208 11.30 -15.20 -6.29
N TYR A 209 10.22 -14.41 -6.29
CA TYR A 209 10.01 -13.33 -5.33
C TYR A 209 10.03 -13.80 -3.88
N VAL A 210 9.27 -14.85 -3.55
CA VAL A 210 9.21 -15.39 -2.18
C VAL A 210 10.56 -15.97 -1.78
N THR A 211 11.18 -16.78 -2.64
CA THR A 211 12.50 -17.37 -2.38
C THR A 211 13.56 -16.31 -2.12
N ALA A 212 13.59 -15.24 -2.92
CA ALA A 212 14.54 -14.14 -2.73
C ALA A 212 14.33 -13.43 -1.38
N LYS A 213 13.08 -13.14 -1.00
CA LYS A 213 12.79 -12.50 0.30
C LYS A 213 13.21 -13.36 1.48
N VAL A 214 12.85 -14.65 1.46
CA VAL A 214 13.21 -15.58 2.53
C VAL A 214 14.73 -15.73 2.61
N GLY A 215 15.42 -15.80 1.48
CA GLY A 215 16.88 -15.84 1.43
C GLY A 215 17.53 -14.61 2.07
N ILE A 216 17.04 -13.40 1.75
CA ILE A 216 17.54 -12.16 2.37
C ILE A 216 17.26 -12.14 3.88
N GLU A 217 16.05 -12.53 4.30
CA GLU A 217 15.67 -12.55 5.70
C GLU A 217 16.55 -13.52 6.51
N GLN A 218 16.80 -14.72 6.00
CA GLN A 218 17.67 -15.70 6.64
C GLN A 218 19.11 -15.19 6.79
N LEU A 219 19.65 -14.54 5.76
CA LEU A 219 21.00 -13.97 5.80
C LEU A 219 21.15 -12.78 6.74
N ARG A 220 20.07 -12.03 6.96
CA ARG A 220 20.03 -10.88 7.87
C ARG A 220 19.40 -11.21 9.23
N ARG A 221 19.09 -12.47 9.49
CA ARG A 221 18.47 -12.86 10.77
C ARG A 221 19.45 -12.59 11.89
N GLY A 222 19.00 -11.82 12.88
CA GLY A 222 19.84 -11.39 14.01
C GLY A 222 20.72 -10.17 13.72
N ASP A 223 20.71 -9.64 12.49
CA ASP A 223 21.30 -8.34 12.22
C ASP A 223 20.37 -7.24 12.73
N THR A 224 20.87 -6.42 13.65
CA THR A 224 20.30 -5.10 13.86
C THR A 224 20.88 -4.18 12.80
N LEU A 225 20.05 -3.75 11.83
CA LEU A 225 20.45 -2.70 10.90
C LEU A 225 20.55 -1.39 11.67
N VAL A 226 21.70 -1.15 12.31
CA VAL A 226 22.01 0.15 12.89
C VAL A 226 22.39 1.04 11.72
N ARG A 227 21.49 1.96 11.33
CA ARG A 227 21.84 3.04 10.43
C ARG A 227 22.81 3.94 11.19
N SER A 228 24.11 3.67 11.07
CA SER A 228 25.13 4.57 11.61
C SER A 228 25.03 5.90 10.89
N LEU A 229 24.77 6.96 11.65
CA LEU A 229 24.85 8.32 11.17
C LEU A 229 26.33 8.69 11.20
N ASN A 230 26.92 8.87 10.03
CA ASN A 230 28.29 9.36 9.90
C ASN A 230 28.20 10.83 9.53
N PHE A 231 28.58 11.70 10.46
CA PHE A 231 28.66 13.13 10.22
C PHE A 231 30.10 13.52 9.84
N ALA A 232 30.25 14.39 8.85
CA ALA A 232 31.56 14.90 8.43
C ALA A 232 32.15 15.88 9.45
N SER A 233 31.30 16.53 10.26
CA SER A 233 31.71 17.46 11.32
C SER A 233 30.70 17.51 12.46
N LYS A 234 31.11 18.08 13.60
CA LYS A 234 30.21 18.35 14.73
C LYS A 234 29.15 19.41 14.42
N GLU A 235 29.42 20.30 13.47
CA GLU A 235 28.42 21.27 13.00
C GLU A 235 27.29 20.58 12.24
N GLU A 236 27.62 19.60 11.40
CA GLU A 236 26.62 18.80 10.67
C GLU A 236 25.77 17.95 11.63
N GLU A 237 26.40 17.30 12.61
CA GLU A 237 25.70 16.57 13.67
C GLU A 237 24.78 17.48 14.48
N TYR A 238 25.22 18.70 14.81
CA TYR A 238 24.37 19.71 15.47
C TYR A 238 23.13 20.04 14.64
N HIS A 239 23.28 20.28 13.33
CA HIS A 239 22.14 20.55 12.46
C HIS A 239 21.16 19.37 12.36
N TYR A 240 21.69 18.15 12.29
CA TYR A 240 20.87 16.95 12.34
C TYR A 240 20.06 16.86 13.65
N GLU A 241 20.70 17.11 14.80
CA GLU A 241 20.00 17.06 16.09
C GLU A 241 18.98 18.20 16.25
N VAL A 242 19.22 19.36 15.63
CA VAL A 242 18.22 20.44 15.53
C VAL A 242 16.97 19.95 14.81
N ASP A 243 17.11 19.37 13.62
CA ASP A 243 15.99 18.85 12.82
C ASP A 243 15.25 17.72 13.56
N ARG A 244 16.00 16.85 14.24
CA ARG A 244 15.45 15.78 15.07
C ARG A 244 14.63 16.34 16.23
N ASN A 245 15.14 17.35 16.94
CA ASN A 245 14.43 18.01 18.03
C ASN A 245 13.15 18.71 17.52
N ASP A 246 13.22 19.39 16.37
CA ASP A 246 12.06 20.06 15.74
C ASP A 246 10.95 19.06 15.39
N THR A 247 11.32 17.86 14.91
CA THR A 247 10.36 16.78 14.63
C THR A 247 9.61 16.36 15.90
N HIS A 248 10.29 16.26 17.04
CA HIS A 248 9.65 15.93 18.32
C HIS A 248 8.74 17.07 18.82
N GLN A 249 9.14 18.33 18.65
CA GLN A 249 8.30 19.48 19.00
C GLN A 249 7.01 19.51 18.18
N MET A 250 7.11 19.25 16.87
CA MET A 250 5.94 19.16 16.00
C MET A 250 5.00 18.04 16.44
N LEU A 251 5.54 16.88 16.81
CA LEU A 251 4.74 15.77 17.32
C LEU A 251 3.99 16.15 18.59
N ILE A 252 4.63 16.79 19.57
CA ILE A 252 3.95 17.30 20.76
C ILE A 252 2.83 18.26 20.38
N GLY A 253 3.08 19.20 19.47
CA GLY A 253 2.05 20.12 18.98
C GLY A 253 0.82 19.39 18.43
N MET A 254 1.03 18.36 17.61
CA MET A 254 -0.07 17.54 17.07
C MET A 254 -0.84 16.80 18.18
N LEU A 255 -0.15 16.31 19.21
CA LEU A 255 -0.78 15.58 20.32
C LEU A 255 -1.61 16.50 21.21
N LEU A 256 -1.10 17.67 21.57
CA LEU A 256 -1.80 18.61 22.44
C LEU A 256 -3.01 19.28 21.76
N ASN A 257 -2.94 19.48 20.45
CA ASN A 257 -4.03 20.08 19.69
C ASN A 257 -5.22 19.13 19.46
N LYS A 258 -5.08 17.83 19.73
CA LYS A 258 -6.10 16.83 19.43
C LYS A 258 -7.28 16.84 20.40
N ASP A 259 -7.02 17.07 21.69
CA ASP A 259 -8.02 16.86 22.74
C ASP A 259 -8.61 18.16 23.31
N GLY A 260 -8.16 19.33 22.82
CA GLY A 260 -8.62 20.66 23.27
C GLY A 260 -8.43 20.96 24.76
N SER A 261 -7.84 20.01 25.49
CA SER A 261 -7.69 20.00 26.94
C SER A 261 -6.30 20.53 27.31
N SER A 262 -6.21 21.25 28.42
CA SER A 262 -4.91 21.70 28.91
C SER A 262 -4.03 20.49 29.24
N PRO A 263 -2.76 20.48 28.81
CA PRO A 263 -1.85 19.37 29.13
C PRO A 263 -1.69 19.23 30.63
N ASP A 264 -1.51 17.98 31.08
CA ASP A 264 -1.14 17.67 32.46
C ASP A 264 0.05 18.55 32.91
N PRO A 265 0.04 19.11 34.14
CA PRO A 265 1.10 19.99 34.62
C PRO A 265 2.51 19.41 34.49
N ARG A 266 2.66 18.10 34.63
CA ARG A 266 3.95 17.40 34.48
C ARG A 266 4.42 17.38 33.04
N ILE A 267 3.50 17.15 32.09
CA ILE A 267 3.79 17.24 30.64
C ILE A 267 4.21 18.66 30.28
N LYS A 268 3.49 19.66 30.81
CA LYS A 268 3.83 21.08 30.60
C LYS A 268 5.23 21.43 31.14
N GLN A 269 5.62 20.85 32.27
CA GLN A 269 6.96 21.04 32.83
C GLN A 269 8.06 20.51 31.89
N PHE A 270 7.90 19.29 31.36
CA PHE A 270 8.84 18.71 30.40
C PHE A 270 8.98 19.56 29.13
N ILE A 271 7.87 20.05 28.58
CA ILE A 271 7.88 20.95 27.40
C ILE A 271 8.64 22.25 27.72
N THR A 272 8.41 22.82 28.91
CA THR A 272 9.07 24.06 29.34
C THR A 272 10.58 23.86 29.50
N ASN A 273 11.00 22.76 30.14
CA ASN A 273 12.41 22.40 30.28
C ASN A 273 13.07 22.21 28.91
N ALA A 274 12.41 21.47 28.00
CA ALA A 274 12.90 21.23 26.65
C ALA A 274 13.13 22.55 25.88
N ALA A 275 12.23 23.52 26.04
CA ALA A 275 12.32 24.83 25.39
C ALA A 275 13.45 25.70 25.96
N GLU A 276 13.75 25.62 27.26
CA GLU A 276 14.93 26.26 27.85
C GLU A 276 16.22 25.64 27.32
N LEU A 277 16.32 24.30 27.36
CA LEU A 277 17.48 23.56 26.85
C LEU A 277 17.71 23.86 25.36
N ARG A 278 16.64 23.93 24.55
CA ARG A 278 16.77 24.29 23.13
C ARG A 278 17.37 25.68 22.94
N ARG A 279 16.90 26.69 23.69
CA ARG A 279 17.47 28.05 23.63
C ARG A 279 18.94 28.07 24.03
N GLN A 280 19.32 27.30 25.05
CA GLN A 280 20.72 27.14 25.46
C GLN A 280 21.57 26.50 24.36
N ALA A 281 21.07 25.41 23.74
CA ALA A 281 21.77 24.76 22.63
C ALA A 281 21.95 25.69 21.44
N ASP A 282 20.95 26.49 21.09
CA ASP A 282 21.04 27.48 20.00
C ASP A 282 22.09 28.56 20.30
N GLN A 283 22.25 28.98 21.56
CA GLN A 283 23.31 29.89 21.96
C GLN A 283 24.70 29.25 21.86
N GLN A 284 24.84 28.00 22.30
CA GLN A 284 26.10 27.24 22.17
C GLN A 284 26.47 27.02 20.69
N GLY A 285 25.50 26.67 19.85
CA GLY A 285 25.67 26.52 18.41
C GLY A 285 26.13 27.81 17.73
N LYS A 286 25.49 28.95 18.05
CA LYS A 286 25.92 30.28 17.57
C LYS A 286 27.33 30.67 18.01
N ALA A 287 27.78 30.17 19.16
CA ALA A 287 29.14 30.35 19.67
C ALA A 287 30.16 29.35 19.09
N GLY A 288 29.75 28.47 18.17
CA GLY A 288 30.60 27.42 17.58
C GLY A 288 30.88 26.25 18.50
N LYS A 289 30.21 26.16 19.66
CA LYS A 289 30.39 25.08 20.65
C LYS A 289 29.53 23.87 20.33
N PHE A 290 29.68 23.33 19.12
CA PHE A 290 28.76 22.31 18.58
C PHE A 290 28.68 21.04 19.42
N ALA A 291 29.80 20.56 19.98
CA ALA A 291 29.79 19.37 20.83
C ALA A 291 29.00 19.54 22.14
N GLU A 292 29.00 20.74 22.72
CA GLU A 292 28.16 21.07 23.88
C GLU A 292 26.70 21.23 23.47
N ALA A 293 26.46 21.92 22.35
CA ALA A 293 25.14 22.15 21.79
C ALA A 293 24.40 20.85 21.46
N ILE A 294 25.10 19.86 20.90
CA ILE A 294 24.57 18.51 20.62
C ILE A 294 24.08 17.86 21.90
N LYS A 295 24.90 17.82 22.97
CA LYS A 295 24.49 17.22 24.25
C LYS A 295 23.25 17.92 24.83
N THR A 296 23.22 19.26 24.78
CA THR A 296 22.07 20.03 25.25
C THR A 296 20.81 19.79 24.38
N LEU A 297 20.95 19.53 23.08
CA LEU A 297 19.84 19.10 22.21
C LEU A 297 19.35 17.68 22.52
N GLU A 298 20.25 16.76 22.82
CA GLU A 298 19.90 15.40 23.26
C GLU A 298 19.08 15.47 24.55
N ASP A 299 19.52 16.26 25.54
CA ASP A 299 18.78 16.50 26.79
C ASP A 299 17.41 17.14 26.52
N SER A 300 17.35 18.15 25.66
CA SER A 300 16.08 18.76 25.22
C SER A 300 15.14 17.72 24.61
N THR A 301 15.65 16.87 23.73
CA THR A 301 14.88 15.82 23.05
C THR A 301 14.39 14.76 24.05
N MET A 302 15.20 14.42 25.05
CA MET A 302 14.78 13.51 26.12
C MET A 302 13.63 14.05 26.95
N GLU A 303 13.60 15.37 27.24
CA GLU A 303 12.45 16.01 27.88
C GLU A 303 11.20 15.94 26.98
N LEU A 304 11.33 16.16 25.66
CA LEU A 304 10.22 16.01 24.72
C LEU A 304 9.69 14.56 24.65
N ILE A 305 10.58 13.56 24.66
CA ILE A 305 10.19 12.13 24.70
C ILE A 305 9.42 11.81 25.99
N LYS A 306 9.85 12.34 27.14
CA LYS A 306 9.11 12.19 28.41
C LYS A 306 7.71 12.78 28.33
N ALA A 307 7.57 13.95 27.71
CA ALA A 307 6.27 14.57 27.46
C ALA A 307 5.37 13.68 26.59
N ILE A 308 5.89 13.16 25.47
CA ILE A 308 5.14 12.29 24.55
C ILE A 308 4.69 10.99 25.22
N ARG A 309 5.58 10.36 26.00
CA ARG A 309 5.24 9.16 26.79
C ARG A 309 4.20 9.46 27.86
N GLY A 310 4.26 10.63 28.49
CA GLY A 310 3.26 11.13 29.43
C GLY A 310 1.87 11.30 28.81
N SER A 311 1.80 11.59 27.50
CA SER A 311 0.57 11.62 26.71
C SER A 311 0.05 10.24 26.29
N GLY A 312 0.68 9.14 26.74
CA GLY A 312 0.24 7.77 26.47
C GLY A 312 0.79 7.14 25.19
N ILE A 313 1.76 7.77 24.51
CA ILE A 313 2.37 7.23 23.29
C ILE A 313 3.79 6.73 23.59
N TYR A 314 4.04 5.45 23.31
CA TYR A 314 5.38 4.89 23.45
C TYR A 314 6.24 5.19 22.22
N ILE A 315 7.34 5.90 22.44
CA ILE A 315 8.42 6.08 21.46
C ILE A 315 9.68 5.46 22.06
N PRO A 316 10.30 4.47 21.40
CA PRO A 316 11.60 3.94 21.83
C PRO A 316 12.65 5.06 21.79
N GLY A 317 13.47 5.12 22.85
CA GLY A 317 14.55 6.12 22.99
C GLY A 317 15.79 5.71 22.23
#